data_AF-A0A964YCV5-F1
#
_entry.id   AF-A0A964YCV5-F1
#
_cell.length_a   1.000
_cell.length_b   1.000
_cell.length_c   1.000
_cell.angle_alpha   90.00
_cell.angle_beta   90.00
_cell.angle_gamma   90.00
#
_symmetry.space_group_name_H-M   'P 1'
#
loop_
_entity.id
_entity.type
_entity.pdbx_description
1 polymer ?
#
loop_
_entity_poly.entity_id
_entity_poly.type
_entity_poly.pdbx_seq_one_letter_code
_entity_poly.pdbx_strand_id
1 'polypeptide(L)'
;MLGIERGILLYRTKESLGTFRKRIFADDSHDNMQEAFLLQDCYFLMFESEHADDGNELEDYSQYTPCYGSIHPLEGLSQVLYQEDASVVLVALQALCRFIRQNQKTFNQGVFPPITSRYNLPDPEKTLEPTKSPLNLAKNLNNRKVADRNQKTTRSHKKQSTLPVIISTLPELTKELAELIPDDDSDSPLETEIIFGEIIPLNSLFSLGMLPWDLVNDLCNKMGRTTLEPTLPDNCDGLPAFLIQTSLPKAKQLIQDIHSAGGISAISFYCPDEPSPDLPEFGIFITEDGHFHLIGRFSRIDTNHQNARIKWNERCQKTGGSCGLVIAKGVTGSNRGRPDVNDLIYLFETDYISPDQLDEDNLNR
;
A
#
# COMPACT_ATOMS: atom_id res chain seq x y z
N MET A 1 -13.97 -7.20 -10.99
CA MET A 1 -13.21 -7.94 -9.94
C MET A 1 -11.74 -7.53 -9.98
N LEU A 2 -11.38 -6.35 -9.47
CA LEU A 2 -9.98 -5.92 -9.35
C LEU A 2 -9.86 -5.13 -8.04
N GLY A 3 -9.94 -5.86 -6.92
CA GLY A 3 -9.41 -5.36 -5.65
C GLY A 3 -7.90 -5.24 -5.78
N ILE A 4 -7.25 -4.38 -4.99
CA ILE A 4 -5.79 -4.37 -4.92
C ILE A 4 -5.34 -5.76 -4.54
N GLU A 5 -4.77 -6.44 -5.51
CA GLU A 5 -4.19 -7.75 -5.35
C GLU A 5 -2.88 -7.58 -4.57
N ARG A 6 -3.01 -7.51 -3.24
CA ARG A 6 -1.85 -7.52 -2.34
C ARG A 6 -1.27 -8.90 -2.41
N GLY A 7 -0.06 -9.01 -2.95
CA GLY A 7 0.55 -10.31 -3.11
C GLY A 7 1.99 -10.28 -3.57
N ILE A 8 2.51 -11.47 -3.77
CA ILE A 8 3.87 -11.71 -4.23
C ILE A 8 3.79 -12.68 -5.40
N LEU A 9 4.39 -12.28 -6.53
CA LEU A 9 4.70 -13.18 -7.64
C LEU A 9 6.14 -13.68 -7.53
N LEU A 10 6.31 -14.99 -7.62
CA LEU A 10 7.58 -15.69 -7.54
C LEU A 10 7.84 -16.40 -8.88
N TYR A 11 8.52 -15.72 -9.80
CA TYR A 11 8.91 -16.32 -11.07
C TYR A 11 9.90 -17.46 -10.85
N ARG A 12 9.70 -18.59 -11.52
CA ARG A 12 10.60 -19.76 -11.38
C ARG A 12 12.00 -19.45 -11.89
N THR A 13 12.10 -18.58 -12.91
CA THR A 13 13.37 -18.17 -13.51
C THR A 13 13.41 -16.68 -13.85
N LYS A 14 14.62 -16.14 -14.02
CA LYS A 14 14.83 -14.78 -14.55
C LYS A 14 14.26 -14.64 -15.97
N GLU A 15 14.39 -15.69 -16.79
CA GLU A 15 13.93 -15.69 -18.18
C GLU A 15 12.41 -15.62 -18.27
N SER A 16 11.69 -16.29 -17.37
CA SER A 16 10.23 -16.25 -17.27
C SER A 16 9.73 -14.81 -17.01
N LEU A 17 10.38 -14.10 -16.08
CA LEU A 17 10.09 -12.68 -15.79
C LEU A 17 10.34 -11.79 -17.01
N GLY A 18 11.50 -11.94 -17.66
CA GLY A 18 11.86 -11.12 -18.82
C GLY A 18 10.97 -11.36 -20.03
N THR A 19 10.59 -12.61 -20.30
CA THR A 19 9.71 -12.98 -21.42
C THR A 19 8.31 -12.39 -21.23
N PHE A 20 7.76 -12.48 -20.02
CA PHE A 20 6.47 -11.89 -19.69
C PHE A 20 6.49 -10.37 -19.89
N ARG A 21 7.50 -9.68 -19.34
CA ARG A 21 7.64 -8.22 -19.47
C ARG A 21 7.75 -7.79 -20.93
N LYS A 22 8.60 -8.44 -21.73
CA LYS A 22 8.72 -8.14 -23.16
C LYS A 22 7.42 -8.34 -23.93
N ARG A 23 6.59 -9.30 -23.53
CA ARG A 23 5.33 -9.60 -24.24
C ARG A 23 4.24 -8.58 -23.92
N ILE A 24 4.16 -8.10 -22.68
CA ILE A 24 3.25 -7.01 -22.32
C ILE A 24 3.58 -5.75 -23.11
N PHE A 25 4.86 -5.39 -23.23
CA PHE A 25 5.28 -4.16 -23.89
C PHE A 25 5.43 -4.27 -25.42
N ALA A 26 5.18 -5.44 -26.02
CA ALA A 26 5.35 -5.64 -27.46
C ALA A 26 4.05 -5.45 -28.27
N ASP A 27 2.87 -5.56 -27.65
CA ASP A 27 1.58 -5.50 -28.35
C ASP A 27 0.44 -5.24 -27.34
N ASP A 28 -0.18 -4.06 -27.47
CA ASP A 28 -1.17 -3.47 -26.55
C ASP A 28 -2.59 -4.05 -26.69
N SER A 29 -2.78 -5.10 -27.48
CA SER A 29 -4.09 -5.73 -27.63
C SER A 29 -4.52 -6.50 -26.37
N HIS A 30 -5.78 -6.32 -25.93
CA HIS A 30 -6.35 -7.02 -24.76
C HIS A 30 -6.21 -8.55 -24.85
N ASP A 31 -6.43 -9.12 -26.04
CA ASP A 31 -6.30 -10.57 -26.28
C ASP A 31 -4.86 -11.06 -25.99
N ASN A 32 -3.85 -10.27 -26.33
CA ASN A 32 -2.46 -10.59 -26.07
C ASN A 32 -2.08 -10.41 -24.58
N MET A 33 -2.69 -9.46 -23.87
CA MET A 33 -2.47 -9.31 -22.41
C MET A 33 -3.01 -10.50 -21.62
N GLN A 34 -4.20 -11.00 -21.96
CA GLN A 34 -4.77 -12.19 -21.34
C GLN A 34 -3.98 -13.46 -21.69
N GLU A 35 -3.50 -13.57 -22.93
CA GLU A 35 -2.60 -14.66 -23.32
C GLU A 35 -1.25 -14.56 -22.59
N ALA A 36 -0.69 -13.36 -22.46
CA ALA A 36 0.56 -13.12 -21.73
C ALA A 36 0.45 -13.47 -20.25
N PHE A 37 -0.70 -13.22 -19.62
CA PHE A 37 -0.97 -13.62 -18.24
C PHE A 37 -0.98 -15.14 -18.08
N LEU A 38 -1.66 -15.88 -18.97
CA LEU A 38 -1.73 -17.35 -18.92
C LEU A 38 -0.39 -18.04 -19.21
N LEU A 39 0.54 -17.32 -19.85
CA LEU A 39 1.88 -17.81 -20.17
C LEU A 39 2.92 -17.47 -19.10
N GLN A 40 2.51 -16.89 -17.97
CA GLN A 40 3.42 -16.71 -16.84
C GLN A 40 3.89 -18.07 -16.30
N ASP A 41 5.16 -18.14 -15.93
CA ASP A 41 5.74 -19.28 -15.20
C ASP A 41 6.19 -18.83 -13.82
N CYS A 42 5.22 -18.78 -12.90
CA CYS A 42 5.41 -18.25 -11.56
C CYS A 42 4.48 -18.88 -10.53
N TYR A 43 4.83 -18.73 -9.26
CA TYR A 43 3.91 -18.94 -8.14
C TYR A 43 3.33 -17.60 -7.70
N PHE A 44 2.11 -17.63 -7.18
CA PHE A 44 1.48 -16.45 -6.58
C PHE A 44 1.10 -16.73 -5.13
N LEU A 45 1.20 -15.68 -4.31
CA LEU A 45 0.59 -15.59 -2.99
C LEU A 45 -0.13 -14.25 -2.94
N MET A 46 -1.45 -14.30 -3.03
CA MET A 46 -2.35 -13.16 -2.96
C MET A 46 -3.07 -13.17 -1.63
N PHE A 47 -3.54 -12.01 -1.19
CA PHE A 47 -4.32 -11.84 0.02
C PHE A 47 -5.67 -11.25 -0.36
N GLU A 48 -6.71 -12.08 -0.25
CA GLU A 48 -8.08 -11.71 -0.56
C GLU A 48 -8.80 -11.30 0.74
N SER A 49 -9.59 -10.24 0.72
CA SER A 49 -10.50 -9.91 1.82
C SER A 49 -11.92 -10.34 1.48
N GLU A 50 -12.60 -11.03 2.41
CA GLU A 50 -14.02 -11.39 2.24
C GLU A 50 -14.95 -10.16 2.35
N HIS A 51 -14.42 -9.05 2.87
CA HIS A 51 -15.08 -7.77 2.92
C HIS A 51 -14.54 -6.87 1.80
N ALA A 52 -15.45 -6.26 1.05
CA ALA A 52 -15.09 -5.18 0.15
C ALA A 52 -14.61 -4.03 1.01
N ASP A 53 -13.28 -3.81 1.01
CA ASP A 53 -12.56 -2.80 1.80
C ASP A 53 -13.44 -1.60 2.17
N ASP A 54 -13.97 -1.63 3.40
CA ASP A 54 -14.91 -0.66 3.95
C ASP A 54 -14.23 0.71 4.24
N GLY A 55 -12.95 0.85 3.84
CA GLY A 55 -12.22 2.11 3.75
C GLY A 55 -12.00 2.86 5.05
N ASN A 56 -12.36 2.30 6.22
CA ASN A 56 -12.40 3.02 7.50
C ASN A 56 -11.83 2.27 8.71
N GLU A 57 -11.23 1.09 8.54
CA GLU A 57 -10.59 0.37 9.65
C GLU A 57 -9.09 0.18 9.39
N LEU A 58 -8.25 0.33 10.44
CA LEU A 58 -6.85 -0.12 10.39
C LEU A 58 -6.88 -1.50 9.77
N GLU A 59 -6.08 -1.70 8.72
CA GLU A 59 -5.93 -2.98 8.03
C GLU A 59 -5.79 -4.09 9.06
N ASP A 60 -6.90 -4.76 9.31
CA ASP A 60 -6.87 -5.95 10.12
C ASP A 60 -6.33 -7.04 9.22
N TYR A 61 -5.01 -7.27 9.28
CA TYR A 61 -4.38 -8.32 8.48
C TYR A 61 -4.98 -9.71 8.76
N SER A 62 -5.79 -9.88 9.82
CA SER A 62 -6.54 -11.12 10.06
C SER A 62 -7.79 -11.30 9.19
N GLN A 63 -8.27 -10.24 8.53
CA GLN A 63 -9.40 -10.30 7.60
C GLN A 63 -9.02 -10.81 6.20
N TYR A 64 -7.72 -10.92 5.92
CA TYR A 64 -7.22 -11.39 4.65
C TYR A 64 -6.98 -12.90 4.68
N THR A 65 -7.60 -13.59 3.75
CA THR A 65 -7.36 -15.00 3.49
C THR A 65 -6.29 -15.13 2.40
N PRO A 66 -5.20 -15.87 2.65
CA PRO A 66 -4.19 -16.08 1.62
C PRO A 66 -4.72 -17.01 0.53
N CYS A 67 -4.68 -16.56 -0.71
CA CYS A 67 -4.88 -17.35 -1.91
C CYS A 67 -3.52 -17.61 -2.55
N TYR A 68 -3.17 -18.86 -2.80
CA TYR A 68 -1.86 -19.21 -3.35
C TYR A 68 -1.99 -20.28 -4.41
N GLY A 69 -1.04 -20.28 -5.34
CA GLY A 69 -1.09 -21.17 -6.47
C GLY A 69 0.07 -20.97 -7.42
N SER A 70 -0.07 -21.52 -8.61
CA SER A 70 0.91 -21.44 -9.68
C SER A 70 0.22 -21.09 -10.99
N ILE A 71 0.96 -20.40 -11.85
CA ILE A 71 0.63 -20.24 -13.26
C ILE A 71 1.75 -20.94 -14.02
N HIS A 72 1.38 -21.82 -14.93
CA HIS A 72 2.31 -22.54 -15.79
C HIS A 72 1.89 -22.42 -17.25
N PRO A 73 2.81 -22.18 -18.20
CA PRO A 73 2.46 -21.87 -19.60
C PRO A 73 1.62 -22.95 -20.32
N LEU A 74 1.75 -24.22 -19.90
CA LEU A 74 1.01 -25.34 -20.51
C LEU A 74 -0.21 -25.78 -19.69
N GLU A 75 -0.25 -25.44 -18.39
CA GLU A 75 -1.29 -25.94 -17.46
C GLU A 75 -2.26 -24.82 -17.05
N GLY A 76 -1.90 -23.56 -17.31
CA GLY A 76 -2.66 -22.38 -16.91
C GLY A 76 -2.56 -22.09 -15.42
N LEU A 77 -3.58 -21.40 -14.90
CA LEU A 77 -3.68 -21.05 -13.49
C LEU A 77 -4.20 -22.23 -12.66
N SER A 78 -3.49 -22.56 -11.59
CA SER A 78 -3.85 -23.56 -10.59
C SER A 78 -3.81 -22.96 -9.20
N GLN A 79 -4.92 -23.04 -8.45
CA GLN A 79 -5.03 -22.65 -7.05
C GLN A 79 -4.58 -23.75 -6.07
N VAL A 80 -3.81 -24.72 -6.56
CA VAL A 80 -3.26 -25.81 -5.74
C VAL A 80 -1.75 -25.90 -5.97
N LEU A 81 -1.00 -25.87 -4.88
CA LEU A 81 0.44 -26.14 -4.89
C LEU A 81 0.69 -27.61 -4.53
N TYR A 82 1.40 -28.33 -5.40
CA TYR A 82 1.92 -29.65 -5.07
C TYR A 82 2.98 -29.57 -3.97
N GLN A 83 3.27 -30.68 -3.29
CA GLN A 83 4.18 -30.70 -2.15
C GLN A 83 5.57 -30.14 -2.46
N GLU A 84 6.09 -30.43 -3.65
CA GLU A 84 7.40 -29.97 -4.12
C GLU A 84 7.40 -28.44 -4.33
N ASP A 85 6.39 -27.93 -5.05
CA ASP A 85 6.19 -26.49 -5.28
C ASP A 85 5.96 -25.73 -3.97
N ALA A 86 5.12 -26.27 -3.08
CA ALA A 86 4.86 -25.69 -1.76
C ALA A 86 6.14 -25.61 -0.92
N SER A 87 7.03 -26.60 -1.03
CA SER A 87 8.32 -26.59 -0.35
C SER A 87 9.23 -25.49 -0.88
N VAL A 88 9.28 -25.30 -2.21
CA VAL A 88 10.04 -24.22 -2.85
C VAL A 88 9.51 -22.85 -2.42
N VAL A 89 8.20 -22.63 -2.53
CA VAL A 89 7.54 -21.37 -2.14
C VAL A 89 7.78 -21.07 -0.66
N LEU A 90 7.64 -22.07 0.22
CA LEU A 90 7.89 -21.89 1.65
C LEU A 90 9.33 -21.48 1.95
N VAL A 91 10.32 -22.13 1.32
CA VAL A 91 11.74 -21.81 1.48
C VAL A 91 12.03 -20.40 0.95
N ALA A 92 11.47 -20.03 -0.20
CA ALA A 92 11.61 -18.71 -0.80
C ALA A 92 11.03 -17.61 0.12
N LEU A 93 9.79 -17.78 0.62
CA LEU A 93 9.14 -16.84 1.52
C LEU A 93 9.88 -16.70 2.85
N GLN A 94 10.37 -17.80 3.42
CA GLN A 94 11.20 -17.76 4.63
C GLN A 94 12.51 -17.00 4.42
N ALA A 95 13.18 -17.23 3.28
CA ALA A 95 14.40 -16.50 2.91
C ALA A 95 14.12 -15.01 2.74
N LEU A 96 13.06 -14.67 2.01
CA LEU A 96 12.63 -13.31 1.76
C LEU A 96 12.27 -12.57 3.05
N CYS A 97 11.49 -13.19 3.93
CA CYS A 97 11.15 -12.61 5.23
C CYS A 97 12.38 -12.32 6.09
N ARG A 98 13.36 -13.24 6.13
CA ARG A 98 14.63 -13.00 6.84
C ARG A 98 15.44 -11.89 6.19
N PHE A 99 15.49 -11.86 4.87
CA PHE A 99 16.19 -10.84 4.09
C PHE A 99 15.64 -9.44 4.29
N ILE A 100 14.32 -9.27 4.21
CA ILE A 100 13.65 -7.99 4.45
C ILE A 100 13.89 -7.55 5.89
N ARG A 101 13.72 -8.45 6.88
CA ARG A 101 13.97 -8.11 8.30
C ARG A 101 15.43 -7.71 8.56
N GLN A 102 16.39 -8.37 7.93
CA GLN A 102 17.80 -8.06 8.08
C GLN A 102 18.15 -6.68 7.48
N ASN A 103 17.56 -6.34 6.33
CA ASN A 103 17.86 -5.13 5.57
C ASN A 103 16.79 -4.03 5.68
N GLN A 104 15.89 -4.15 6.68
CA GLN A 104 14.67 -3.33 6.79
C GLN A 104 14.96 -1.82 6.78
N LYS A 105 16.03 -1.39 7.45
CA LYS A 105 16.39 0.04 7.50
C LYS A 105 16.70 0.62 6.12
N THR A 106 17.38 -0.15 5.28
CA THR A 106 17.75 0.26 3.92
C THR A 106 16.52 0.29 3.02
N PHE A 107 15.69 -0.77 3.08
CA PHE A 107 14.48 -0.85 2.24
C PHE A 107 13.41 0.17 2.64
N ASN A 108 13.28 0.51 3.92
CA ASN A 108 12.38 1.57 4.38
C ASN A 108 12.75 2.98 3.89
N GLN A 109 13.95 3.15 3.32
CA GLN A 109 14.38 4.42 2.70
C GLN A 109 14.11 4.44 1.18
N GLY A 110 13.44 3.42 0.63
CA GLY A 110 13.21 3.27 -0.81
C GLY A 110 14.46 2.87 -1.59
N VAL A 111 15.56 2.54 -0.92
CA VAL A 111 16.84 2.20 -1.57
C VAL A 111 17.00 0.68 -1.66
N PHE A 112 17.22 0.16 -2.88
CA PHE A 112 17.45 -1.25 -3.16
C PHE A 112 18.85 -1.49 -3.75
N PRO A 113 19.93 -1.36 -2.94
CA PRO A 113 21.28 -1.55 -3.44
C PRO A 113 21.58 -3.04 -3.67
N PRO A 114 22.60 -3.40 -4.48
CA PRO A 114 22.96 -4.79 -4.73
C PRO A 114 23.47 -5.47 -3.44
N ILE A 115 22.59 -6.19 -2.76
CA ILE A 115 22.85 -6.94 -1.53
C ILE A 115 22.63 -8.42 -1.80
N THR A 116 23.56 -9.25 -1.30
CA THR A 116 23.42 -10.72 -1.28
C THR A 116 23.52 -11.22 0.15
N SER A 117 22.56 -12.06 0.56
CA SER A 117 22.59 -12.77 1.84
C SER A 117 22.51 -14.28 1.62
N ARG A 118 23.13 -15.02 2.55
CA ARG A 118 23.07 -16.49 2.58
C ARG A 118 22.46 -16.95 3.90
N TYR A 119 21.47 -17.83 3.81
CA TYR A 119 20.80 -18.42 4.97
C TYR A 119 20.90 -19.94 4.95
N ASN A 120 20.90 -20.53 6.13
CA ASN A 120 20.61 -21.95 6.31
C ASN A 120 19.19 -22.06 6.88
N LEU A 121 18.25 -22.53 6.06
CA LEU A 121 16.84 -22.67 6.42
C LEU A 121 16.52 -24.13 6.78
N PRO A 122 15.55 -24.40 7.66
CA PRO A 122 15.10 -25.77 7.91
C PRO A 122 14.60 -26.42 6.62
N ASP A 123 14.95 -27.69 6.44
CA ASP A 123 14.48 -28.51 5.33
C ASP A 123 12.99 -28.85 5.50
N PRO A 124 12.07 -28.32 4.67
CA PRO A 124 10.64 -28.47 4.87
C PRO A 124 10.19 -29.94 4.77
N GLU A 125 10.80 -30.72 3.86
CA GLU A 125 10.45 -32.14 3.66
C GLU A 125 10.80 -33.02 4.86
N LYS A 126 11.86 -32.65 5.60
CA LYS A 126 12.29 -33.39 6.79
C LYS A 126 11.73 -32.83 8.10
N THR A 127 11.13 -31.64 8.05
CA THR A 127 10.55 -30.97 9.22
C THR A 127 9.06 -31.32 9.37
N LEU A 128 8.38 -31.65 8.28
CA LEU A 128 6.98 -32.08 8.25
C LEU A 128 6.85 -33.58 8.59
N GLU A 129 7.17 -33.99 9.82
CA GLU A 129 6.67 -35.29 10.31
C GLU A 129 5.16 -35.17 10.68
N PRO A 130 4.29 -36.15 10.38
CA PRO A 130 2.83 -35.96 10.27
C PRO A 130 2.06 -35.73 11.58
N THR A 131 2.71 -35.48 12.73
CA THR A 131 2.06 -35.65 14.04
C THR A 131 1.82 -34.38 14.85
N LYS A 132 2.07 -33.16 14.37
CA LYS A 132 1.66 -31.95 15.10
C LYS A 132 1.14 -30.87 14.18
N SER A 133 -0.11 -30.47 14.43
CA SER A 133 -0.90 -29.47 13.74
C SER A 133 -0.11 -28.19 13.39
N PRO A 134 -0.33 -27.60 12.20
CA PRO A 134 0.48 -26.49 11.66
C PRO A 134 0.42 -25.18 12.46
N LEU A 135 -0.49 -25.05 13.43
CA LEU A 135 -0.56 -23.89 14.34
C LEU A 135 0.64 -23.73 15.30
N ASN A 136 1.54 -24.71 15.41
CA ASN A 136 2.67 -24.65 16.36
C ASN A 136 3.98 -24.10 15.77
N LEU A 137 4.10 -23.90 14.45
CA LEU A 137 5.33 -23.31 13.88
C LEU A 137 5.37 -21.78 14.08
N ALA A 138 4.23 -21.09 13.99
CA ALA A 138 4.15 -19.63 14.12
C ALA A 138 4.52 -19.11 15.53
N LYS A 139 4.33 -19.92 16.58
CA LYS A 139 4.61 -19.50 17.96
C LYS A 139 6.10 -19.54 18.35
N ASN A 140 6.96 -20.20 17.58
CA ASN A 140 8.38 -20.34 17.91
C ASN A 140 9.27 -19.17 17.42
N LEU A 141 8.73 -18.22 16.66
CA LEU A 141 9.48 -17.06 16.18
C LEU A 141 9.50 -15.89 17.19
N ASN A 142 8.54 -15.84 18.12
CA ASN A 142 8.36 -14.67 19.00
C ASN A 142 8.89 -14.83 20.44
N ASN A 143 9.33 -16.02 20.87
CA ASN A 143 9.81 -16.22 22.24
C ASN A 143 11.29 -16.62 22.29
N ARG A 144 12.18 -15.62 22.16
CA ARG A 144 13.53 -15.68 22.72
C ARG A 144 13.78 -14.45 23.59
N LYS A 145 13.15 -14.43 24.76
CA LYS A 145 13.63 -13.68 25.93
C LYS A 145 13.06 -14.28 27.21
N VAL A 146 13.98 -14.63 28.11
CA VAL A 146 13.81 -14.92 29.54
C VAL A 146 13.13 -16.25 29.91
N ALA A 147 13.95 -17.24 30.30
CA ALA A 147 13.91 -17.83 31.64
C ALA A 147 14.90 -19.00 31.75
N ASP A 148 15.88 -18.79 32.63
CA ASP A 148 16.83 -19.79 33.12
C ASP A 148 16.24 -20.40 34.40
N ARG A 149 15.96 -21.71 34.40
CA ARG A 149 16.18 -22.65 35.53
C ARG A 149 15.48 -24.00 35.31
N ASN A 150 16.30 -25.04 35.38
CA ASN A 150 15.98 -26.40 35.83
C ASN A 150 14.85 -27.14 35.13
N GLN A 151 15.20 -27.86 34.06
CA GLN A 151 14.74 -29.24 33.90
C GLN A 151 15.74 -30.06 33.08
N LYS A 152 16.44 -30.94 33.80
CA LYS A 152 17.33 -31.97 33.28
C LYS A 152 16.46 -33.02 32.59
N THR A 153 16.25 -32.88 31.29
CA THR A 153 15.71 -33.95 30.43
C THR A 153 16.70 -34.19 29.30
N THR A 154 17.20 -35.42 29.25
CA THR A 154 18.08 -35.95 28.22
C THR A 154 17.34 -35.91 26.87
N ARG A 155 17.49 -34.82 26.12
CA ARG A 155 16.99 -34.70 24.75
C ARG A 155 18.04 -35.20 23.77
N SER A 156 17.82 -36.40 23.24
CA SER A 156 18.43 -36.87 22.00
C SER A 156 18.33 -35.77 20.93
N HIS A 157 19.47 -35.22 20.52
CA HIS A 157 19.55 -34.19 19.50
C HIS A 157 19.31 -34.81 18.12
N LYS A 158 18.05 -34.84 17.66
CA LYS A 158 17.72 -35.12 16.27
C LYS A 158 18.23 -33.92 15.45
N LYS A 159 19.38 -34.09 14.77
CA LYS A 159 20.06 -33.06 13.98
C LYS A 159 19.10 -32.55 12.90
N GLN A 160 18.57 -31.34 13.07
CA GLN A 160 17.69 -30.71 12.08
C GLN A 160 18.49 -30.48 10.78
N SER A 161 18.02 -31.06 9.68
CA SER A 161 18.57 -30.85 8.34
C SER A 161 18.29 -29.41 7.90
N THR A 162 19.30 -28.74 7.34
CA THR A 162 19.18 -27.36 6.87
C THR A 162 19.58 -27.25 5.40
N LEU A 163 18.86 -26.42 4.64
CA LEU A 163 19.11 -26.11 3.24
C LEU A 163 19.81 -24.74 3.12
N PRO A 164 20.92 -24.63 2.37
CA PRO A 164 21.54 -23.35 2.07
C PRO A 164 20.76 -22.61 0.99
N VAL A 165 20.38 -21.37 1.27
CA VAL A 165 19.65 -20.48 0.35
C VAL A 165 20.43 -19.18 0.18
N ILE A 166 20.53 -18.72 -1.06
CA ILE A 166 21.12 -17.42 -1.40
C ILE A 166 19.98 -16.55 -1.91
N ILE A 167 19.92 -15.32 -1.43
CA ILE A 167 18.98 -14.32 -1.89
C ILE A 167 19.74 -13.04 -2.20
N SER A 168 19.39 -12.41 -3.31
CA SER A 168 20.02 -11.17 -3.77
C SER A 168 18.99 -10.21 -4.32
N THR A 169 19.22 -8.92 -4.14
CA THR A 169 18.59 -7.88 -4.97
C THR A 169 19.32 -7.78 -6.30
N LEU A 170 18.60 -7.48 -7.39
CA LEU A 170 19.16 -7.34 -8.74
C LEU A 170 18.79 -5.97 -9.34
N PRO A 171 19.34 -4.85 -8.83
CA PRO A 171 18.98 -3.52 -9.30
C PRO A 171 19.30 -3.29 -10.78
N GLU A 172 20.32 -3.95 -11.33
CA GLU A 172 20.63 -3.90 -12.76
C GLU A 172 19.54 -4.53 -13.62
N LEU A 173 18.91 -5.61 -13.14
CA LEU A 173 17.74 -6.19 -13.80
C LEU A 173 16.54 -5.26 -13.74
N THR A 174 16.34 -4.55 -12.62
CA THR A 174 15.29 -3.54 -12.52
C THR A 174 15.47 -2.45 -13.57
N LYS A 175 16.71 -1.99 -13.80
CA LYS A 175 17.02 -1.02 -14.86
C LYS A 175 16.76 -1.58 -16.26
N GLU A 176 17.24 -2.81 -16.53
CA GLU A 176 17.00 -3.51 -17.81
C GLU A 176 15.50 -3.61 -18.12
N LEU A 177 14.67 -3.90 -17.11
CA LEU A 177 13.22 -4.00 -17.27
C LEU A 177 12.54 -2.64 -17.44
N ALA A 178 13.09 -1.58 -16.84
CA ALA A 178 12.59 -0.22 -17.01
C ALA A 178 12.86 0.32 -18.43
N GLU A 179 14.00 -0.03 -19.03
CA GLU A 179 14.35 0.35 -20.42
C GLU A 179 13.48 -0.35 -21.48
N LEU A 180 12.78 -1.43 -21.12
CA LEU A 180 11.83 -2.10 -22.02
C LEU A 180 10.47 -1.41 -22.08
N ILE A 181 10.24 -0.43 -21.21
CA ILE A 181 9.07 0.44 -21.26
C ILE A 181 9.37 1.45 -22.39
N PRO A 182 8.60 1.47 -23.49
CA PRO A 182 8.89 2.36 -24.61
C PRO A 182 8.84 3.84 -24.17
N ASP A 183 9.87 4.62 -24.53
CA ASP A 183 9.96 6.09 -24.34
C ASP A 183 9.01 6.87 -25.28
N ASP A 184 7.80 6.39 -25.51
CA ASP A 184 6.98 6.90 -26.61
C ASP A 184 6.33 8.25 -26.25
N ASP A 185 6.82 9.33 -26.88
CA ASP A 185 6.13 10.61 -27.11
C ASP A 185 4.89 10.42 -28.05
N SER A 186 4.21 9.28 -27.94
CA SER A 186 3.07 8.90 -28.77
C SER A 186 1.98 8.36 -27.87
N ASP A 187 0.77 8.88 -28.05
CA ASP A 187 -0.48 8.59 -27.32
C ASP A 187 -0.89 7.10 -27.41
N SER A 188 -0.06 6.17 -26.93
CA SER A 188 -0.51 4.84 -26.51
C SER A 188 -0.91 4.92 -25.03
N PRO A 189 -2.17 4.62 -24.68
CA PRO A 189 -2.71 4.80 -23.33
C PRO A 189 -2.28 3.66 -22.38
N LEU A 190 -1.02 3.21 -22.48
CA LEU A 190 -0.41 2.47 -21.38
C LEU A 190 0.01 3.49 -20.33
N GLU A 191 -1.02 3.90 -19.58
CA GLU A 191 -1.01 4.46 -18.24
C GLU A 191 0.36 5.02 -17.82
N THR A 192 0.52 6.33 -17.93
CA THR A 192 1.47 7.08 -17.11
C THR A 192 1.31 6.59 -15.68
N GLU A 193 2.16 5.66 -15.21
CA GLU A 193 2.09 5.15 -13.85
C GLU A 193 2.34 6.35 -12.93
N ILE A 194 1.26 6.95 -12.43
CA ILE A 194 1.35 8.04 -11.46
C ILE A 194 2.04 7.47 -10.23
N ILE A 195 3.31 7.82 -10.06
CA ILE A 195 4.08 7.37 -8.91
C ILE A 195 3.62 8.20 -7.72
N PHE A 196 2.72 7.64 -6.92
CA PHE A 196 2.36 8.22 -5.63
C PHE A 196 3.52 8.04 -4.64
N GLY A 197 4.03 9.13 -4.06
CA GLY A 197 5.03 9.07 -3.00
C GLY A 197 4.47 8.52 -1.68
N GLU A 198 5.19 7.59 -1.04
CA GLU A 198 4.82 7.02 0.26
C GLU A 198 5.20 7.92 1.44
N ILE A 199 4.48 9.03 1.68
CA ILE A 199 4.66 9.83 2.90
C ILE A 199 3.62 9.53 3.97
N ILE A 200 2.50 8.90 3.62
CA ILE A 200 1.47 8.53 4.60
C ILE A 200 1.93 7.32 5.41
N PRO A 201 1.95 7.41 6.75
CA PRO A 201 2.39 6.30 7.57
C PRO A 201 1.49 5.06 7.42
N LEU A 202 2.10 3.88 7.33
CA LEU A 202 1.39 2.60 7.43
C LEU A 202 0.47 2.57 8.67
N ASN A 203 -0.68 1.92 8.56
CA ASN A 203 -1.69 1.80 9.62
C ASN A 203 -2.36 3.13 10.02
N SER A 204 -2.45 4.09 9.09
CA SER A 204 -3.24 5.31 9.28
C SER A 204 -4.68 5.07 8.82
N LEU A 205 -5.63 5.68 9.52
CA LEU A 205 -7.03 5.74 9.11
C LEU A 205 -7.27 7.01 8.31
N PHE A 206 -8.04 6.92 7.24
CA PHE A 206 -8.46 8.07 6.46
C PHE A 206 -9.98 8.18 6.40
N SER A 207 -10.52 9.39 6.39
CA SER A 207 -11.94 9.61 6.13
C SER A 207 -12.22 10.97 5.52
N LEU A 208 -13.34 11.07 4.80
CA LEU A 208 -13.87 12.32 4.27
C LEU A 208 -14.83 12.93 5.29
N GLY A 209 -14.56 14.16 5.68
CA GLY A 209 -15.31 14.84 6.72
C GLY A 209 -15.56 16.31 6.42
N MET A 210 -15.98 17.01 7.45
CA MET A 210 -16.10 18.45 7.46
C MET A 210 -15.75 18.94 8.86
N LEU A 211 -14.93 19.99 8.92
CA LEU A 211 -14.61 20.70 10.14
C LEU A 211 -15.50 21.94 10.26
N PRO A 212 -16.26 22.11 11.35
CA PRO A 212 -16.95 23.36 11.63
C PRO A 212 -15.98 24.54 11.67
N TRP A 213 -16.39 25.71 11.21
CA TRP A 213 -15.52 26.90 11.15
C TRP A 213 -14.95 27.32 12.51
N ASP A 214 -15.70 27.15 13.60
CA ASP A 214 -15.20 27.39 14.96
C ASP A 214 -13.95 26.54 15.26
N LEU A 215 -13.98 25.27 14.84
CA LEU A 215 -12.87 24.34 15.05
C LEU A 215 -11.68 24.64 14.12
N VAL A 216 -11.95 25.07 12.89
CA VAL A 216 -10.91 25.55 11.97
C VAL A 216 -10.20 26.75 12.58
N ASN A 217 -10.95 27.75 13.03
CA ASN A 217 -10.40 28.95 13.67
C ASN A 217 -9.59 28.61 14.93
N ASP A 218 -10.08 27.70 15.77
CA ASP A 218 -9.34 27.23 16.95
C ASP A 218 -8.02 26.56 16.59
N LEU A 219 -8.02 25.73 15.54
CA LEU A 219 -6.80 25.07 15.06
C LEU A 219 -5.82 26.09 14.47
N CYS A 220 -6.28 27.01 13.63
CA CYS A 220 -5.43 28.04 13.02
C CYS A 220 -4.83 28.96 14.09
N ASN A 221 -5.63 29.37 15.08
CA ASN A 221 -5.16 30.13 16.24
C ASN A 221 -4.09 29.38 17.04
N LYS A 222 -4.28 28.08 17.31
CA LYS A 222 -3.27 27.24 17.99
C LYS A 222 -1.98 27.13 17.19
N MET A 223 -2.06 27.14 15.86
CA MET A 223 -0.92 27.05 14.95
C MET A 223 -0.28 28.43 14.66
N GLY A 224 -0.88 29.53 15.13
CA GLY A 224 -0.42 30.89 14.82
C GLY A 224 -0.60 31.28 13.35
N ARG A 225 -1.56 30.68 12.66
CA ARG A 225 -1.88 30.92 11.25
C ARG A 225 -3.21 31.68 11.15
N THR A 226 -3.33 32.52 10.13
CA THR A 226 -4.62 33.09 9.75
C THR A 226 -5.29 32.11 8.79
N THR A 227 -6.57 31.82 9.02
CA THR A 227 -7.41 31.01 8.14
C THR A 227 -7.33 31.58 6.72
N LEU A 228 -7.42 30.73 5.69
CA LEU A 228 -7.77 31.26 4.38
C LEU A 228 -9.15 31.93 4.57
N GLU A 229 -9.25 33.24 4.34
CA GLU A 229 -10.54 33.92 4.30
C GLU A 229 -11.03 33.90 2.85
N PRO A 230 -11.75 32.87 2.37
CA PRO A 230 -12.70 33.14 1.32
C PRO A 230 -13.80 33.98 1.94
N THR A 231 -14.32 34.92 1.17
CA THR A 231 -15.66 35.46 1.34
C THR A 231 -16.67 34.30 1.28
N LEU A 232 -16.83 33.58 2.39
CA LEU A 232 -17.66 32.38 2.49
C LEU A 232 -19.13 32.79 2.51
N PRO A 233 -20.00 32.15 1.73
CA PRO A 233 -21.43 32.41 1.77
C PRO A 233 -22.01 32.04 3.15
N ASP A 234 -23.07 32.74 3.59
CA ASP A 234 -23.76 32.54 4.88
C ASP A 234 -24.27 31.09 5.14
N ASN A 235 -24.27 30.21 4.12
CA ASN A 235 -24.72 28.82 4.17
C ASN A 235 -23.57 27.78 4.13
N CYS A 236 -22.35 28.17 4.50
CA CYS A 236 -21.21 27.27 4.58
C CYS A 236 -21.01 26.75 6.01
N ASP A 237 -21.47 25.53 6.30
CA ASP A 237 -21.43 24.94 7.65
C ASP A 237 -20.01 24.57 8.14
N GLY A 238 -19.02 24.51 7.24
CA GLY A 238 -17.65 24.17 7.60
C GLY A 238 -16.75 23.81 6.40
N LEU A 239 -15.45 23.66 6.68
CA LEU A 239 -14.42 23.31 5.71
C LEU A 239 -14.49 21.80 5.38
N PRO A 240 -14.67 21.40 4.11
CA PRO A 240 -14.50 20.01 3.71
C PRO A 240 -13.05 19.59 3.94
N ALA A 241 -12.84 18.47 4.63
CA ALA A 241 -11.49 18.04 4.97
C ALA A 241 -11.29 16.51 4.93
N PHE A 242 -10.14 16.10 4.40
CA PHE A 242 -9.62 14.74 4.60
C PHE A 242 -9.06 14.65 6.01
N LEU A 243 -9.37 13.57 6.72
CA LEU A 243 -8.82 13.29 8.03
C LEU A 243 -7.85 12.12 7.92
N ILE A 244 -6.60 12.28 8.35
CA ILE A 244 -5.64 11.19 8.56
C ILE A 244 -5.43 11.02 10.06
N GLN A 245 -5.85 9.88 10.61
CA GLN A 245 -5.60 9.53 12.01
C GLN A 245 -4.51 8.47 12.10
N THR A 246 -3.45 8.75 12.85
CA THR A 246 -2.32 7.81 13.02
C THR A 246 -1.80 7.82 14.47
N SER A 247 -0.64 7.21 14.75
CA SER A 247 0.00 7.34 16.06
C SER A 247 0.62 8.73 16.22
N LEU A 248 0.67 9.29 17.44
CA LEU A 248 1.23 10.63 17.66
C LEU A 248 2.66 10.83 17.09
N PRO A 249 3.61 9.88 17.25
CA PRO A 249 4.92 10.02 16.63
C PRO A 249 4.86 10.08 15.09
N LYS A 250 4.03 9.24 14.47
CA LYS A 250 3.84 9.20 13.01
C LYS A 250 3.14 10.46 12.49
N ALA A 251 2.17 10.98 13.24
CA ALA A 251 1.48 12.23 12.91
C ALA A 251 2.45 13.42 12.87
N LYS A 252 3.33 13.53 13.87
CA LYS A 252 4.37 14.57 13.90
C LYS A 252 5.36 14.43 12.74
N GLN A 253 5.74 13.21 12.40
CA GLN A 253 6.62 12.94 11.26
C GLN A 253 5.95 13.37 9.94
N LEU A 254 4.70 12.95 9.71
CA LEU A 254 3.93 13.32 8.51
C LEU A 254 3.80 14.84 8.36
N ILE A 255 3.50 15.56 9.45
CA ILE A 255 3.45 17.04 9.45
C ILE A 255 4.80 17.63 9.03
N GLN A 256 5.90 17.09 9.57
CA GLN A 256 7.25 17.56 9.27
C GLN A 256 7.63 17.27 7.81
N ASP A 257 7.26 16.12 7.28
CA ASP A 257 7.55 15.72 5.90
C ASP A 257 6.81 16.62 4.91
N ILE A 258 5.51 16.87 5.14
CA ILE A 258 4.72 17.80 4.32
C ILE A 258 5.28 19.23 4.40
N HIS A 259 5.71 19.70 5.58
CA HIS A 259 6.36 21.01 5.69
C HIS A 259 7.70 21.08 4.97
N SER A 260 8.46 19.98 4.96
CA SER A 260 9.74 19.91 4.26
C SER A 260 9.56 19.96 2.74
N ALA A 261 8.42 19.47 2.25
CA ALA A 261 7.97 19.59 0.86
C ALA A 261 7.32 20.96 0.52
N GLY A 262 7.33 21.92 1.45
CA GLY A 262 6.79 23.27 1.25
C GLY A 262 5.31 23.45 1.64
N GLY A 263 4.58 22.36 1.91
CA GLY A 263 3.15 22.39 2.20
C GLY A 263 2.34 21.59 1.19
N ILE A 264 1.02 21.80 1.22
CA ILE A 264 0.08 21.19 0.28
C ILE A 264 -0.43 22.26 -0.67
N SER A 265 -0.18 22.09 -1.96
CA SER A 265 -0.62 23.00 -3.01
C SER A 265 -2.07 22.73 -3.42
N ALA A 266 -2.48 21.46 -3.46
CA ALA A 266 -3.86 21.08 -3.78
C ALA A 266 -4.26 19.70 -3.23
N ILE A 267 -5.57 19.47 -3.17
CA ILE A 267 -6.19 18.15 -2.95
C ILE A 267 -7.08 17.82 -4.14
N SER A 268 -7.06 16.56 -4.57
CA SER A 268 -7.90 16.09 -5.68
C SER A 268 -8.34 14.64 -5.49
N PHE A 269 -9.12 14.15 -6.45
CA PHE A 269 -9.37 12.73 -6.64
C PHE A 269 -8.85 12.30 -8.00
N TYR A 270 -8.25 11.10 -8.05
CA TYR A 270 -7.80 10.46 -9.26
C TYR A 270 -8.65 9.22 -9.54
N CYS A 271 -9.09 9.05 -10.79
CA CYS A 271 -9.76 7.84 -11.25
C CYS A 271 -8.99 7.36 -12.49
N PRO A 272 -8.59 6.08 -12.57
CA PRO A 272 -7.99 5.52 -13.77
C PRO A 272 -8.95 5.66 -14.96
N ASP A 273 -8.38 5.82 -16.16
CA ASP A 273 -9.11 6.14 -17.40
C ASP A 273 -10.07 5.06 -17.89
N GLU A 274 -10.05 3.85 -17.32
CA GLU A 274 -11.14 2.89 -17.51
C GLU A 274 -12.24 3.10 -16.46
N PRO A 275 -13.41 3.67 -16.83
CA PRO A 275 -14.52 3.89 -15.91
C PRO A 275 -15.27 2.58 -15.63
N SER A 276 -14.61 1.64 -14.95
CA SER A 276 -15.30 0.52 -14.35
C SER A 276 -15.92 0.98 -13.01
N PRO A 277 -17.20 0.67 -12.74
CA PRO A 277 -17.80 0.94 -11.44
C PRO A 277 -17.11 0.17 -10.30
N ASP A 278 -16.36 -0.91 -10.63
CA ASP A 278 -15.58 -1.70 -9.67
C ASP A 278 -14.25 -1.04 -9.29
N LEU A 279 -13.74 -0.08 -10.08
CA LEU A 279 -12.46 0.55 -9.81
C LEU A 279 -12.62 1.66 -8.75
N PRO A 280 -11.77 1.69 -7.71
CA PRO A 280 -11.85 2.71 -6.68
C PRO A 280 -11.37 4.06 -7.22
N GLU A 281 -11.94 5.12 -6.67
CA GLU A 281 -11.40 6.47 -6.82
C GLU A 281 -10.32 6.68 -5.75
N PHE A 282 -9.29 7.45 -6.05
CA PHE A 282 -8.14 7.68 -5.18
C PHE A 282 -8.17 9.11 -4.67
N GLY A 283 -8.22 9.30 -3.35
CA GLY A 283 -8.01 10.64 -2.78
C GLY A 283 -6.53 10.95 -2.76
N ILE A 284 -6.13 12.10 -3.29
CA ILE A 284 -4.73 12.49 -3.42
C ILE A 284 -4.51 13.91 -2.91
N PHE A 285 -3.29 14.19 -2.44
CA PHE A 285 -2.83 15.56 -2.27
C PHE A 285 -1.52 15.77 -3.01
N ILE A 286 -1.28 17.03 -3.36
CA ILE A 286 -0.13 17.48 -4.13
C ILE A 286 0.67 18.41 -3.22
N THR A 287 1.96 18.17 -3.08
CA THR A 287 2.87 19.05 -2.34
C THR A 287 3.34 20.21 -3.20
N GLU A 288 3.88 21.26 -2.57
CA GLU A 288 4.43 22.43 -3.29
C GLU A 288 5.61 22.07 -4.20
N ASP A 289 6.32 20.98 -3.90
CA ASP A 289 7.40 20.45 -4.74
C ASP A 289 6.91 19.59 -5.93
N GLY A 290 5.60 19.48 -6.14
CA GLY A 290 4.99 18.84 -7.31
C GLY A 290 4.66 17.35 -7.13
N HIS A 291 5.02 16.72 -6.01
CA HIS A 291 4.78 15.30 -5.81
C HIS A 291 3.33 14.97 -5.44
N PHE A 292 2.84 13.88 -6.02
CA PHE A 292 1.52 13.32 -5.73
C PHE A 292 1.60 12.32 -4.59
N HIS A 293 0.68 12.42 -3.64
CA HIS A 293 0.61 11.53 -2.48
C HIS A 293 -0.79 10.96 -2.30
N LEU A 294 -0.86 9.63 -2.21
CA LEU A 294 -2.11 8.92 -2.02
C LEU A 294 -2.60 9.03 -0.57
N ILE A 295 -3.81 9.57 -0.37
CA ILE A 295 -4.51 9.64 0.93
C ILE A 295 -5.20 8.32 1.27
N GLY A 296 -5.90 7.75 0.29
CA GLY A 296 -6.73 6.59 0.49
C GLY A 296 -7.54 6.24 -0.74
N ARG A 297 -8.19 5.07 -0.69
CA ARG A 297 -9.00 4.53 -1.78
C ARG A 297 -10.47 4.57 -1.38
N PHE A 298 -11.30 5.02 -2.31
CA PHE A 298 -12.72 5.27 -2.12
C PHE A 298 -13.49 4.34 -3.06
N SER A 299 -14.23 3.39 -2.48
CA SER A 299 -15.08 2.49 -3.23
C SER A 299 -16.17 3.27 -3.96
N ARG A 300 -16.30 3.03 -5.27
CA ARG A 300 -17.38 3.62 -6.09
C ARG A 300 -18.69 2.86 -6.00
N ILE A 301 -18.72 1.68 -5.37
CA ILE A 301 -19.93 0.87 -5.17
C ILE A 301 -20.50 1.00 -3.75
N ASP A 302 -19.67 1.37 -2.77
CA ASP A 302 -20.14 1.54 -1.40
C ASP A 302 -20.98 2.82 -1.27
N THR A 303 -22.15 2.69 -0.64
CA THR A 303 -23.11 3.78 -0.53
C THR A 303 -22.63 4.87 0.43
N ASN A 304 -21.83 4.53 1.45
CA ASN A 304 -21.30 5.52 2.37
C ASN A 304 -20.20 6.36 1.71
N HIS A 305 -19.30 5.74 0.95
CA HIS A 305 -18.26 6.44 0.18
C HIS A 305 -18.86 7.32 -0.91
N GLN A 306 -19.83 6.84 -1.69
CA GLN A 306 -20.55 7.68 -2.67
C GLN A 306 -21.20 8.89 -1.99
N ASN A 307 -21.91 8.67 -0.88
CA ASN A 307 -22.56 9.76 -0.15
C ASN A 307 -21.55 10.76 0.45
N ALA A 308 -20.41 10.29 0.95
CA ALA A 308 -19.36 11.14 1.47
C ALA A 308 -18.72 11.97 0.33
N ARG A 309 -18.50 11.37 -0.84
CA ARG A 309 -17.96 12.00 -2.04
C ARG A 309 -18.90 13.04 -2.64
N ILE A 310 -20.19 12.75 -2.70
CA ILE A 310 -21.23 13.72 -3.13
C ILE A 310 -21.23 14.93 -2.18
N LYS A 311 -21.26 14.68 -0.86
CA LYS A 311 -21.20 15.75 0.15
C LYS A 311 -19.90 16.54 0.09
N TRP A 312 -18.77 15.90 -0.23
CA TRP A 312 -17.50 16.59 -0.45
C TRP A 312 -17.61 17.59 -1.59
N ASN A 313 -18.11 17.16 -2.75
CA ASN A 313 -18.27 18.03 -3.93
C ASN A 313 -19.20 19.22 -3.64
N GLU A 314 -20.36 18.96 -3.03
CA GLU A 314 -21.30 20.01 -2.65
C GLU A 314 -20.66 21.05 -1.71
N ARG A 315 -19.82 20.60 -0.77
CA ARG A 315 -19.14 21.49 0.17
C ARG A 315 -18.02 22.27 -0.50
N CYS A 316 -17.20 21.63 -1.35
CA CYS A 316 -16.15 22.33 -2.09
C CYS A 316 -16.73 23.44 -2.98
N GLN A 317 -17.90 23.20 -3.60
CA GLN A 317 -18.60 24.26 -4.35
C GLN A 317 -19.03 25.42 -3.43
N LYS A 318 -19.52 25.13 -2.22
CA LYS A 318 -19.92 26.16 -1.24
C LYS A 318 -18.73 26.92 -0.64
N THR A 319 -17.57 26.30 -0.50
CA THR A 319 -16.35 26.94 0.00
C THR A 319 -15.55 27.68 -1.08
N GLY A 320 -16.02 27.68 -2.33
CA GLY A 320 -15.28 28.28 -3.44
C GLY A 320 -14.03 27.49 -3.83
N GLY A 321 -13.98 26.20 -3.51
CA GLY A 321 -12.84 25.31 -3.76
C GLY A 321 -11.98 25.05 -2.53
N SER A 322 -12.07 25.87 -1.47
CA SER A 322 -11.21 25.67 -0.30
C SER A 322 -11.55 24.39 0.47
N CYS A 323 -10.53 23.62 0.82
CA CYS A 323 -10.63 22.37 1.56
C CYS A 323 -9.40 22.20 2.47
N GLY A 324 -9.25 21.04 3.11
CA GLY A 324 -8.06 20.80 3.91
C GLY A 324 -7.72 19.35 4.20
N LEU A 325 -6.52 19.17 4.74
CA LEU A 325 -6.01 17.90 5.28
C LEU A 325 -5.79 18.06 6.78
N VAL A 326 -6.50 17.24 7.56
CA VAL A 326 -6.45 17.21 9.01
C VAL A 326 -5.64 16.01 9.47
N ILE A 327 -4.67 16.24 10.33
CA ILE A 327 -3.87 15.16 10.93
C ILE A 327 -4.26 15.01 12.39
N ALA A 328 -4.66 13.80 12.77
CA ALA A 328 -5.07 13.43 14.11
C ALA A 328 -4.22 12.28 14.70
N LYS A 329 -4.12 12.24 16.02
CA LYS A 329 -3.58 11.09 16.77
C LYS A 329 -4.68 10.12 17.18
N GLY A 330 -4.25 8.97 17.70
CA GLY A 330 -5.10 8.10 18.49
C GLY A 330 -5.66 6.91 17.73
N VAL A 331 -4.98 6.49 16.64
CA VAL A 331 -5.44 5.36 15.82
C VAL A 331 -5.56 4.04 16.62
N THR A 332 -4.84 3.88 17.73
CA THR A 332 -4.94 2.73 18.65
C THR A 332 -5.75 3.03 19.92
N GLY A 333 -6.36 4.21 20.03
CA GLY A 333 -7.07 4.69 21.22
C GLY A 333 -8.58 4.44 21.16
N SER A 334 -9.28 4.86 22.22
CA SER A 334 -10.75 4.76 22.32
C SER A 334 -11.51 5.59 21.28
N ASN A 335 -10.87 6.60 20.70
CA ASN A 335 -11.42 7.52 19.71
C ASN A 335 -11.00 7.14 18.27
N ARG A 336 -10.63 5.87 18.03
CA ARG A 336 -10.26 5.37 16.70
C ARG A 336 -11.40 5.60 15.69
N GLY A 337 -11.08 6.19 14.54
CA GLY A 337 -12.00 6.52 13.46
C GLY A 337 -12.91 7.73 13.74
N ARG A 338 -12.92 8.23 14.98
CA ARG A 338 -13.72 9.38 15.42
C ARG A 338 -12.92 10.24 16.40
N PRO A 339 -11.83 10.88 15.94
CA PRO A 339 -11.01 11.71 16.80
C PRO A 339 -11.84 12.86 17.39
N ASP A 340 -11.58 13.18 18.65
CA ASP A 340 -12.13 14.36 19.28
C ASP A 340 -11.27 15.61 18.97
N VAL A 341 -11.72 16.77 19.45
CA VAL A 341 -11.01 18.05 19.24
C VAL A 341 -9.57 18.03 19.80
N ASN A 342 -9.29 17.21 20.82
CA ASN A 342 -7.96 17.09 21.43
C ASN A 342 -7.05 16.09 20.68
N ASP A 343 -7.63 15.26 19.82
CA ASP A 343 -6.92 14.34 18.96
C ASP A 343 -6.47 15.01 17.66
N LEU A 344 -7.06 16.14 17.27
CA LEU A 344 -6.62 16.93 16.11
C LEU A 344 -5.31 17.65 16.42
N ILE A 345 -4.29 17.42 15.60
CA ILE A 345 -2.93 17.94 15.82
C ILE A 345 -2.63 19.09 14.88
N TYR A 346 -3.07 18.98 13.62
CA TYR A 346 -2.70 19.94 12.58
C TYR A 346 -3.73 19.99 11.45
N LEU A 347 -3.86 21.15 10.83
CA LEU A 347 -4.69 21.37 9.65
C LEU A 347 -3.86 22.06 8.56
N PHE A 348 -3.83 21.46 7.38
CA PHE A 348 -3.38 22.10 6.15
C PHE A 348 -4.61 22.58 5.38
N GLU A 349 -4.76 23.89 5.25
CA GLU A 349 -5.76 24.50 4.37
C GLU A 349 -5.16 24.64 2.97
N THR A 350 -5.94 24.30 1.94
CA THR A 350 -5.52 24.29 0.54
C THR A 350 -6.74 24.32 -0.38
N ASP A 351 -6.53 24.33 -1.69
CA ASP A 351 -7.62 24.32 -2.66
C ASP A 351 -7.87 22.91 -3.21
N TYR A 352 -9.15 22.64 -3.50
CA TYR A 352 -9.58 21.48 -4.24
C TYR A 352 -9.50 21.77 -5.73
N ILE A 353 -8.79 20.92 -6.46
CA ILE A 353 -8.79 20.91 -7.92
C ILE A 353 -9.67 19.76 -8.40
N SER A 354 -10.45 19.99 -9.46
CA SER A 354 -11.26 18.90 -10.02
C SER A 354 -10.37 17.85 -10.69
N PRO A 355 -10.79 16.59 -10.76
CA PRO A 355 -10.06 15.56 -11.51
C PRO A 355 -9.74 16.00 -12.94
N ASP A 356 -10.69 16.65 -13.63
CA ASP A 356 -10.54 17.17 -15.00
C ASP A 356 -9.49 18.30 -15.15
N GLN A 357 -9.01 18.86 -14.04
CA GLN A 357 -7.99 19.91 -13.99
C GLN A 357 -6.60 19.37 -13.58
N LEU A 358 -6.49 18.07 -13.32
CA LEU A 358 -5.22 17.38 -13.24
C LEU A 358 -4.66 17.26 -14.67
N ASP A 359 -4.11 18.35 -15.21
CA ASP A 359 -3.44 18.31 -16.51
C ASP A 359 -2.29 17.29 -16.46
N GLU A 360 -2.26 16.35 -17.41
CA GLU A 360 -1.18 15.38 -17.61
C GLU A 360 0.21 16.03 -17.68
N ASP A 361 0.28 17.29 -18.13
CA ASP A 361 1.50 18.11 -18.17
C ASP A 361 2.06 18.48 -16.77
N ASN A 362 1.23 18.46 -15.71
CA ASN A 362 1.66 18.67 -14.33
C ASN A 362 1.96 17.36 -13.59
N LEU A 363 1.58 16.20 -14.15
CA LEU A 363 1.91 14.89 -13.58
C LEU A 363 3.36 14.46 -13.85
N ASN A 364 4.02 15.11 -14.82
CA ASN A 364 5.35 14.75 -15.32
C ASN A 364 6.47 15.75 -14.94
N ARG A 365 6.27 16.64 -13.96
CA ARG A 365 7.29 17.63 -13.54
C ARG A 365 8.05 17.25 -12.28
#